data_AF-D7N7U9-F1
#
_entry.id   AF-D7N7U9-F1
#
_cell.length_a   1.000
_cell.length_b   1.000
_cell.length_c   1.000
_cell.angle_alpha   90.00
_cell.angle_beta   90.00
_cell.angle_gamma   90.00
#
_symmetry.space_group_name_H-M   'P 1'
#
loop_
_entity.id
_entity.type
_entity.pdbx_description
1 polymer ?
#
loop_
_entity_poly.entity_id
_entity_poly.type
_entity_poly.pdbx_seq_one_letter_code
_entity_poly.pdbx_strand_id
1 'polypeptide(L)'
;MNYMNLFDDFANNFSDVTKKIRENSKEIKRQTLIKIEIAKEERRLNKSYEELGREFYKINKRLSDGNSNYIDNIMDKIDISISKIEALKTKLSTVFNNVKSEKFDEYKPDESVIYIDERDLK
;
A
#
# COMPACT_ATOMS: atom_id res chain seq x y z
N MET A 1 34.29 -5.05 34.38
CA MET A 1 33.16 -5.38 33.49
C MET A 1 32.52 -4.08 33.04
N ASN A 2 32.43 -3.87 31.72
CA ASN A 2 32.10 -2.57 31.13
C ASN A 2 30.59 -2.44 30.93
N TYR A 3 29.86 -2.21 32.04
CA TYR A 3 28.39 -2.08 32.04
C TYR A 3 27.89 -0.82 31.32
N MET A 4 28.76 0.19 31.15
CA MET A 4 28.46 1.43 30.43
C MET A 4 28.16 1.15 28.95
N ASN A 5 29.00 0.32 28.31
CA ASN A 5 28.84 -0.03 26.89
C ASN A 5 27.54 -0.80 26.62
N LEU A 6 27.10 -1.66 27.55
CA LEU A 6 25.88 -2.46 27.37
C LEU A 6 24.61 -1.60 27.39
N PHE A 7 24.59 -0.55 28.22
CA PHE A 7 23.48 0.40 28.30
C PHE A 7 23.43 1.32 27.08
N ASP A 8 24.59 1.77 26.61
CA ASP A 8 24.70 2.60 25.42
C ASP A 8 24.27 1.81 24.16
N ASP A 9 24.70 0.55 24.04
CA ASP A 9 24.29 -0.34 22.95
C ASP A 9 22.78 -0.64 22.99
N PHE A 10 22.21 -0.82 24.18
CA PHE A 10 20.77 -1.01 24.34
C PHE A 10 19.97 0.24 23.95
N ALA A 11 20.41 1.42 24.40
CA ALA A 11 19.76 2.69 24.07
C ALA A 11 19.82 2.99 22.56
N ASN A 12 20.95 2.69 21.91
CA ASN A 12 21.11 2.84 20.47
C ASN A 12 20.20 1.88 19.68
N ASN A 13 20.18 0.60 20.07
CA ASN A 13 19.30 -0.40 19.44
C ASN A 13 17.81 -0.05 19.62
N PHE A 14 17.41 0.45 20.80
CA PHE A 14 16.04 0.87 21.06
C PHE A 14 15.63 2.11 20.24
N SER A 15 16.56 3.07 20.07
CA SER A 15 16.38 4.23 19.19
C SER A 15 16.15 3.81 17.74
N ASP A 16 16.87 2.80 17.25
CA ASP A 16 16.72 2.35 15.87
C ASP A 16 15.45 1.52 15.66
N VAL A 17 15.04 0.71 16.64
CA VAL A 17 13.74 0.02 16.63
C VAL A 17 12.59 1.02 16.61
N THR A 18 12.64 2.05 17.44
CA THR A 18 11.58 3.07 17.50
C THR A 18 11.51 3.91 16.22
N LYS A 19 12.65 4.22 15.58
CA LYS A 19 12.68 4.84 14.23
C LYS A 19 12.01 3.94 13.20
N LYS A 20 12.39 2.65 13.13
CA LYS A 20 11.80 1.68 12.20
C LYS A 20 10.29 1.52 12.39
N ILE A 21 9.81 1.46 13.64
CA ILE A 21 8.37 1.41 13.94
C ILE A 21 7.66 2.66 13.44
N ARG A 22 8.26 3.84 13.64
CA ARG A 22 7.69 5.11 13.18
C ARG A 22 7.63 5.20 11.66
N GLU A 23 8.65 4.73 10.97
CA GLU A 23 8.72 4.68 9.50
C GLU A 23 7.70 3.70 8.93
N ASN A 24 7.64 2.48 9.47
CA ASN A 24 6.64 1.48 9.09
C ASN A 24 5.21 2.00 9.32
N SER A 25 4.95 2.71 10.41
CA SER A 25 3.63 3.29 10.69
C SER A 25 3.24 4.39 9.69
N LYS A 26 4.19 5.25 9.28
CA LYS A 26 3.96 6.24 8.22
C LYS A 26 3.67 5.55 6.89
N GLU A 27 4.38 4.47 6.60
CA GLU A 27 4.22 3.73 5.35
C GLU A 27 2.87 2.99 5.29
N ILE A 28 2.46 2.32 6.37
CA ILE A 28 1.13 1.70 6.50
C ILE A 28 0.03 2.75 6.28
N LYS A 29 0.17 3.94 6.88
CA LYS A 29 -0.78 5.04 6.69
C LYS A 29 -0.84 5.47 5.22
N ARG A 30 0.32 5.61 4.56
CA ARG A 30 0.41 5.96 3.14
C ARG A 30 -0.25 4.91 2.25
N GLN A 31 0.03 3.63 2.48
CA GLN A 31 -0.59 2.52 1.75
C GLN A 31 -2.11 2.49 1.94
N THR A 32 -2.59 2.74 3.15
CA THR A 32 -4.03 2.76 3.46
C THR A 32 -4.73 3.90 2.72
N LEU A 33 -4.12 5.09 2.68
CA LEU A 33 -4.67 6.21 1.91
C LEU A 33 -4.77 5.88 0.42
N ILE A 34 -3.74 5.26 -0.16
CA ILE A 34 -3.74 4.83 -1.56
C ILE A 34 -4.84 3.79 -1.80
N LYS A 35 -5.01 2.80 -0.91
CA LYS A 35 -6.08 1.79 -1.02
C LYS A 35 -7.47 2.42 -0.98
N ILE A 36 -7.69 3.40 -0.11
CA ILE A 36 -8.96 4.14 -0.04
C ILE A 36 -9.20 4.91 -1.34
N GLU A 37 -8.17 5.51 -1.92
CA GLU A 37 -8.26 6.24 -3.18
C GLU A 37 -8.59 5.30 -4.35
N ILE A 38 -7.96 4.14 -4.42
CA ILE A 38 -8.30 3.07 -5.38
C ILE A 38 -9.77 2.69 -5.25
N ALA A 39 -10.24 2.37 -4.03
CA ALA A 39 -11.63 1.98 -3.81
C ALA A 39 -12.63 3.09 -4.19
N LYS A 40 -12.25 4.37 -4.04
CA LYS A 40 -13.08 5.50 -4.50
C LYS A 40 -13.15 5.56 -6.02
N GLU A 41 -12.04 5.37 -6.73
CA GLU A 41 -12.02 5.37 -8.19
C GLU A 41 -12.72 4.13 -8.78
N GLU A 42 -12.59 2.94 -8.17
CA GLU A 42 -13.36 1.75 -8.57
C GLU A 42 -14.87 2.00 -8.46
N ARG A 43 -15.33 2.67 -7.40
CA ARG A 43 -16.74 3.06 -7.26
C ARG A 43 -17.18 4.07 -8.32
N ARG A 44 -16.30 5.00 -8.72
CA ARG A 44 -16.57 5.97 -9.80
C ARG A 44 -16.69 5.24 -11.13
N LEU A 45 -15.75 4.35 -11.42
CA LEU A 45 -15.73 3.53 -12.62
C LEU A 45 -17.01 2.69 -12.75
N ASN A 46 -17.42 1.99 -11.68
CA ASN A 46 -18.68 1.22 -11.69
C ASN A 46 -19.90 2.10 -11.99
N LYS A 47 -19.97 3.30 -11.38
CA LYS A 47 -21.06 4.24 -11.68
C LYS A 47 -21.05 4.69 -13.14
N SER A 48 -19.88 4.95 -13.72
CA SER A 48 -19.75 5.31 -15.13
C SER A 48 -20.17 4.18 -16.05
N TYR A 49 -19.81 2.92 -15.75
CA TYR A 49 -20.29 1.76 -16.50
C TYR A 49 -21.81 1.58 -16.42
N GLU A 50 -22.40 1.76 -15.24
CA GLU A 50 -23.86 1.72 -15.10
C GLU A 50 -24.55 2.85 -15.88
N GLU A 51 -23.98 4.06 -15.87
CA GLU A 51 -24.49 5.22 -16.62
C GLU A 51 -24.39 4.98 -18.13
N LEU A 52 -23.27 4.44 -18.60
CA LEU A 52 -23.09 4.01 -19.99
C LEU A 52 -24.16 2.99 -20.40
N GLY A 53 -24.36 1.95 -19.59
CA GLY A 53 -25.36 0.91 -19.86
C GLY A 53 -26.78 1.46 -19.91
N ARG A 54 -27.12 2.39 -19.01
CA ARG A 54 -28.43 3.08 -19.00
C ARG A 54 -28.65 3.92 -20.26
N GLU A 55 -27.65 4.69 -20.68
CA GLU A 55 -27.78 5.50 -21.89
C GLU A 55 -27.75 4.67 -23.17
N PHE A 56 -26.91 3.64 -23.24
CA PHE A 56 -26.92 2.70 -24.35
C PHE A 56 -28.29 2.02 -24.48
N TYR A 57 -28.93 1.63 -23.38
CA TYR A 57 -30.30 1.11 -23.39
C TYR A 57 -31.31 2.17 -23.84
N LYS A 58 -31.21 3.42 -23.38
CA LYS A 58 -32.10 4.52 -23.81
C LYS A 58 -31.96 4.82 -25.30
N ILE A 59 -30.75 4.84 -25.84
CA ILE A 59 -30.47 5.07 -27.27
C ILE A 59 -30.95 3.89 -28.11
N ASN A 60 -30.71 2.64 -27.70
CA ASN A 60 -31.24 1.48 -28.45
C ASN A 60 -32.76 1.34 -28.35
N LYS A 61 -33.37 1.76 -27.23
CA LYS A 61 -34.83 1.81 -27.07
C LYS A 61 -35.46 2.98 -27.83
N ARG A 62 -34.71 4.06 -28.07
CA ARG A 62 -35.09 5.22 -28.90
C ARG A 62 -34.30 5.17 -30.19
N LEU A 63 -34.69 4.29 -31.11
CA LEU A 63 -34.03 4.03 -32.41
C LEU A 63 -33.81 5.25 -33.33
N SER A 64 -34.15 6.48 -32.92
CA SER A 64 -33.83 7.70 -33.65
C SER A 64 -33.61 8.82 -32.64
N ASP A 65 -32.36 9.22 -32.47
CA ASP A 65 -31.88 10.60 -32.32
C ASP A 65 -30.50 10.53 -31.69
N GLY A 66 -29.50 10.41 -32.57
CA GLY A 66 -28.10 10.27 -32.23
C GLY A 66 -27.62 11.41 -31.35
N ASN A 67 -27.12 11.06 -30.17
CA ASN A 67 -26.31 11.96 -29.36
C ASN A 67 -25.03 11.22 -28.94
N SER A 68 -24.19 10.90 -29.93
CA SER A 68 -22.86 10.27 -29.81
C SER A 68 -22.02 10.91 -28.71
N ASN A 69 -22.05 12.26 -28.64
CA ASN A 69 -21.21 13.04 -27.74
C ASN A 69 -21.39 12.69 -26.25
N TYR A 70 -22.54 12.19 -25.80
CA TYR A 70 -22.72 11.84 -24.39
C TYR A 70 -22.06 10.49 -24.05
N ILE A 71 -22.11 9.52 -24.97
CA ILE A 71 -21.40 8.25 -24.83
C ILE A 71 -19.90 8.50 -24.84
N ASP A 72 -19.41 9.33 -25.77
CA ASP A 72 -17.99 9.67 -25.88
C ASP A 72 -17.46 10.30 -24.57
N ASN A 73 -18.23 11.21 -23.97
CA ASN A 73 -17.90 11.79 -22.66
C ASN A 73 -17.88 10.77 -21.50
N ILE A 74 -18.68 9.69 -21.56
CA ILE A 74 -18.64 8.63 -20.55
C ILE A 74 -17.43 7.72 -20.78
N MET A 75 -17.10 7.42 -22.04
CA MET A 75 -15.89 6.66 -22.38
C MET A 75 -14.62 7.38 -21.93
N ASP A 76 -14.54 8.70 -22.13
CA ASP A 76 -13.42 9.51 -21.62
C ASP A 76 -13.28 9.41 -20.09
N LYS A 77 -14.39 9.42 -19.36
CA LYS A 77 -14.38 9.26 -17.90
C LYS A 77 -13.92 7.86 -17.48
N ILE A 78 -14.29 6.83 -18.24
CA ILE A 78 -13.85 5.45 -18.02
C ILE A 78 -12.33 5.36 -18.24
N ASP A 79 -11.81 5.91 -19.34
CA ASP A 79 -10.39 5.88 -19.68
C ASP A 79 -9.53 6.62 -18.64
N ILE A 80 -9.99 7.79 -18.18
CA ILE A 80 -9.35 8.53 -17.09
C ILE A 80 -9.31 7.68 -15.81
N SER A 81 -10.41 6.99 -15.49
CA SER A 81 -10.51 6.17 -14.28
C SER A 81 -9.60 4.94 -14.34
N ILE A 82 -9.54 4.27 -15.49
CA ILE A 82 -8.63 3.15 -15.74
C ILE A 82 -7.18 3.60 -15.59
N SER A 83 -6.81 4.69 -16.26
CA SER A 83 -5.45 5.25 -16.22
C SER A 83 -5.02 5.61 -14.80
N LYS A 84 -5.93 6.18 -13.99
CA LYS A 84 -5.67 6.47 -12.57
C LYS A 84 -5.47 5.21 -11.74
N ILE A 85 -6.31 4.19 -11.95
CA ILE A 85 -6.19 2.90 -11.25
C ILE A 85 -4.84 2.26 -11.55
N GLU A 86 -4.41 2.25 -12.81
CA GLU A 86 -3.11 1.70 -13.22
C GLU A 86 -1.93 2.48 -12.64
N ALA A 87 -2.01 3.82 -12.64
CA ALA A 87 -0.99 4.66 -12.02
C ALA A 87 -0.89 4.41 -10.50
N LEU A 88 -2.02 4.27 -9.81
CA LEU A 88 -2.07 3.96 -8.37
C LEU A 88 -1.54 2.56 -8.07
N LYS A 89 -1.89 1.55 -8.88
CA LYS A 89 -1.34 0.18 -8.76
C LYS A 89 0.18 0.18 -8.96
N THR A 90 0.68 0.91 -9.94
CA THR A 90 2.13 1.05 -10.20
C THR A 90 2.84 1.72 -9.04
N LYS A 91 2.25 2.79 -8.48
CA LYS A 91 2.75 3.48 -7.29
C LYS A 91 2.76 2.58 -6.05
N LEU A 92 1.75 1.72 -5.90
CA LEU A 92 1.68 0.76 -4.81
C LEU A 92 2.76 -0.33 -4.99
N SER A 93 2.94 -0.85 -6.19
CA SER A 93 3.95 -1.87 -6.51
C SER A 93 5.39 -1.37 -6.27
N THR A 94 5.71 -0.13 -6.68
CA THR A 94 7.03 0.48 -6.40
C THR A 94 7.28 0.66 -4.91
N VAL A 95 6.27 1.05 -4.14
CA VAL A 95 6.33 1.08 -2.67
C VAL A 95 6.61 -0.32 -2.10
N PHE A 96 5.92 -1.37 -2.57
CA PHE A 96 6.15 -2.75 -2.13
C PHE A 96 7.56 -3.29 -2.49
N ASN A 97 8.12 -2.90 -3.64
CA ASN A 97 9.42 -3.38 -4.08
C ASN A 97 10.59 -2.71 -3.31
N ASN A 98 10.43 -1.46 -2.88
CA ASN A 98 11.41 -0.82 -1.99
C ASN A 98 11.50 -1.54 -0.63
N VAL A 99 10.37 -2.03 -0.10
CA VAL A 99 10.31 -2.78 1.17
C VAL A 99 11.00 -4.15 1.11
N LYS A 100 11.04 -4.80 -0.06
CA LYS A 100 11.77 -6.08 -0.22
C LYS A 100 13.29 -5.92 -0.35
N SER A 101 13.78 -4.70 -0.62
CA SER A 101 15.22 -4.43 -0.82
C SER A 101 15.97 -4.13 0.48
N GLU A 102 15.27 -3.77 1.55
CA GLU A 102 15.81 -3.79 2.91
C GLU A 102 15.85 -5.25 3.38
N LYS A 103 16.82 -5.99 2.84
CA LYS A 103 17.22 -7.27 3.38
C LYS A 103 17.47 -7.09 4.88
N PHE A 104 16.79 -7.87 5.69
CA PHE A 104 17.23 -8.16 7.04
C PHE A 104 18.67 -8.64 6.92
N ASP A 105 19.63 -7.87 7.43
CA ASP A 105 20.97 -8.37 7.65
C ASP A 105 20.81 -9.64 8.50
N GLU A 106 21.27 -10.74 7.91
CA GLU A 106 21.23 -12.08 8.48
C GLU A 106 21.93 -12.03 9.85
N TYR A 107 21.14 -12.06 10.92
CA TYR A 107 21.68 -12.12 12.28
C TYR A 107 22.45 -13.43 12.41
N LYS A 108 23.79 -13.35 12.39
CA LYS A 108 24.66 -14.44 12.76
C LYS A 108 24.75 -14.42 14.30
N PRO A 109 24.12 -15.36 15.02
CA PRO A 109 24.32 -15.45 16.46
C PRO A 109 25.80 -15.74 16.71
N ASP A 110 26.46 -14.87 17.46
CA ASP A 110 27.80 -15.14 17.99
C ASP A 110 27.68 -16.31 18.98
N GLU A 111 28.56 -17.30 18.88
CA GLU A 111 28.47 -18.61 19.57
C GLU A 111 28.68 -18.54 21.10
N SER A 112 28.52 -17.38 21.73
CA SER A 112 28.75 -17.17 23.15
C SER A 112 27.47 -16.87 23.95
N VAL A 113 26.32 -17.41 23.54
CA VAL A 113 25.11 -17.38 24.39
C VAL A 113 25.17 -18.56 25.37
N ILE A 114 25.67 -18.30 26.57
CA ILE A 114 25.55 -19.24 27.68
C ILE A 114 24.08 -19.23 28.13
N TYR A 115 23.35 -20.30 27.80
CA TYR A 115 22.03 -20.53 28.34
C TYR A 115 22.16 -21.00 29.78
N ILE A 116 21.72 -20.19 30.74
CA ILE A 116 21.57 -20.59 32.15
C ILE A 116 20.16 -21.13 32.30
N ASP A 117 20.02 -22.42 32.60
CA ASP A 117 18.73 -23.02 32.90
C ASP A 117 18.24 -22.50 34.26
N GLU A 118 16.95 -22.21 34.41
CA GLU A 118 16.38 -21.73 35.68
C GLU A 118 16.63 -22.69 36.85
N ARG A 119 16.94 -23.95 36.54
CA ARG A 119 17.33 -25.00 37.50
C ARG A 119 18.74 -24.83 38.08
N ASP A 120 19.61 -24.09 37.40
CA ASP A 120 20.99 -23.82 37.86
C ASP A 120 21.06 -22.63 38.84
N LEU A 121 19.94 -21.93 39.04
CA LEU A 121 19.82 -20.75 39.92
C LEU A 121 19.26 -21.09 41.33
N LYS A 122 19.14 -22.37 41.69
CA LYS A 122 18.62 -22.81 42.99
C LYS A 122 19.43 -23.92 43.64
#